data_AF-A0A1Q7WAZ7-F1
#
_entry.id   AF-A0A1Q7WAZ7-F1
#
_cell.length_a   1.000
_cell.length_b   1.000
_cell.length_c   1.000
_cell.angle_alpha   90.00
_cell.angle_beta   90.00
_cell.angle_gamma   90.00
#
_symmetry.space_group_name_H-M   'P 1'
#
loop_
_entity.id
_entity.type
_entity.pdbx_description
1 polymer ?
#
loop_
_entity_poly.entity_id
_entity_poly.type
_entity_poly.pdbx_seq_one_letter_code
_entity_poly.pdbx_strand_id
1 'polypeptide(L)'
;MMTEKELHIQQAEGLEKLAAMIRENPDLADELTYTLENLLVPLIGDEQKPMMAKFARAAARGRIKHEKDASNSFFELKLWFGPVKLQVSADREQVCERVVVGTETVTKKVKDPDALAAVPEVEVTETVEQVEWRCVPLLASTKDGGE
;
A
#
# COMPACT_ATOMS: atom_id res chain seq x y z
N MET A 1 8.85 33.16 23.91
CA MET A 1 7.84 32.59 22.99
C MET A 1 8.52 31.41 22.31
N MET A 2 8.23 30.17 22.71
CA MET A 2 8.83 29.00 22.05
C MET A 2 8.07 28.79 20.75
N THR A 3 8.76 28.91 19.62
CA THR A 3 8.22 28.50 18.32
C THR A 3 7.99 27.00 18.37
N GLU A 4 6.75 26.59 18.13
CA GLU A 4 6.39 25.18 18.01
C GLU A 4 7.17 24.56 16.85
N LYS A 5 7.83 23.42 17.09
CA LYS A 5 8.65 22.76 16.07
C LYS A 5 7.77 22.28 14.91
N GLU A 6 8.30 22.26 13.70
CA GLU A 6 7.60 21.68 12.55
C GLU A 6 7.35 20.17 12.75
N LEU A 7 6.22 19.67 12.25
CA LEU A 7 5.77 18.29 12.50
C LEU A 7 6.82 17.23 12.12
N HIS A 8 7.51 17.40 10.99
CA HIS A 8 8.51 16.43 10.54
C HIS A 8 9.71 16.33 11.51
N ILE A 9 10.06 17.44 12.18
CA ILE A 9 11.09 17.44 13.24
C ILE A 9 10.58 16.70 14.47
N GLN A 10 9.34 16.97 14.89
CA GLN A 10 8.73 16.27 16.03
C GLN A 10 8.66 14.74 15.80
N GLN A 11 8.31 14.32 14.59
CA GLN A 11 8.25 12.91 14.19
C GLN A 11 9.64 12.25 14.21
N ALA A 12 10.66 12.93 13.66
CA ALA A 12 12.04 12.43 13.69
C ALA A 12 12.55 12.26 15.12
N GLU A 13 12.38 13.28 15.97
CA GLU A 13 12.77 13.22 17.39
C GLU A 13 12.01 12.13 18.17
N GLY A 14 10.74 11.88 17.83
CA GLY A 14 9.97 10.78 18.39
C GLY A 14 10.56 9.41 18.04
N LEU A 15 10.94 9.21 16.78
CA LEU A 15 11.59 7.98 16.32
C LEU A 15 12.98 7.78 16.97
N GLU A 16 13.74 8.85 17.16
CA GLU A 16 15.03 8.81 17.86
C GLU A 16 14.87 8.39 19.33
N LYS A 17 13.85 8.92 20.02
CA LYS A 17 13.52 8.52 21.40
C LYS A 17 13.08 7.06 21.49
N LEU A 18 12.25 6.60 20.55
CA LEU A 18 11.88 5.18 20.47
C LEU A 18 13.12 4.30 20.26
N ALA A 19 14.02 4.68 19.36
CA ALA A 19 15.27 3.96 19.14
C ALA A 19 16.17 3.95 20.39
N ALA A 20 16.23 5.05 21.14
CA ALA A 20 16.96 5.10 22.41
C ALA A 20 16.36 4.13 23.44
N MET A 21 15.03 4.13 23.61
CA MET A 21 14.34 3.21 24.52
C MET A 21 14.64 1.75 24.21
N ILE A 22 14.63 1.35 22.93
CA ILE A 22 14.94 -0.03 22.51
C ILE A 22 16.40 -0.40 22.84
N ARG A 23 17.34 0.55 22.65
CA ARG A 23 18.76 0.31 22.99
C ARG A 23 18.97 0.14 24.49
N GLU A 24 18.24 0.89 25.31
CA GLU A 24 18.32 0.85 26.77
C GLU A 24 17.60 -0.38 27.36
N ASN A 25 16.66 -0.97 26.62
CA ASN A 25 15.82 -2.10 27.04
C ASN A 25 15.85 -3.20 25.96
N PRO A 26 16.96 -3.93 25.81
CA PRO A 26 17.17 -4.86 24.69
C PRO A 26 16.19 -6.05 24.69
N ASP A 27 15.61 -6.39 25.83
CA ASP A 27 14.56 -7.41 25.99
C ASP A 27 13.26 -7.03 25.26
N LEU A 28 13.03 -5.75 24.98
CA LEU A 28 11.88 -5.32 24.18
C LEU A 28 12.04 -5.57 22.68
N ALA A 29 13.25 -5.91 22.20
CA ALA A 29 13.50 -6.04 20.77
C ALA A 29 12.65 -7.14 20.12
N ASP A 30 12.51 -8.29 20.77
CA ASP A 30 11.72 -9.41 20.26
C ASP A 30 10.22 -9.05 20.23
N GLU A 31 9.71 -8.41 21.28
CA GLU A 31 8.31 -7.97 21.37
C GLU A 31 7.95 -6.92 20.32
N LEU A 32 8.91 -6.08 19.91
CA LEU A 32 8.69 -5.01 18.94
C LEU A 32 8.91 -5.45 17.49
N THR A 33 9.47 -6.63 17.25
CA THR A 33 9.85 -7.09 15.90
C THR A 33 8.68 -7.01 14.92
N TYR A 34 7.54 -7.61 15.25
CA TYR A 34 6.35 -7.59 14.37
C TYR A 34 5.83 -6.19 14.09
N THR A 35 5.90 -5.30 15.07
CA THR A 35 5.41 -3.92 14.93
C THR A 35 6.35 -3.11 14.02
N LEU A 36 7.65 -3.19 14.27
CA LEU A 36 8.66 -2.45 13.51
C LEU A 36 8.83 -3.00 12.09
N GLU A 37 8.50 -4.27 11.87
CA GLU A 37 8.42 -4.85 10.53
C GLU A 37 7.15 -4.49 9.77
N ASN A 38 6.15 -3.82 10.36
CA ASN A 38 4.86 -3.53 9.71
C ASN A 38 4.33 -2.13 10.01
N LEU A 39 5.21 -1.12 10.05
CA LEU A 39 4.78 0.27 10.20
C LEU A 39 4.00 0.70 8.94
N LEU A 40 2.68 0.79 9.06
CA LEU A 40 1.78 1.06 7.95
C LEU A 40 1.45 2.55 7.84
N VAL A 41 1.57 3.09 6.62
CA VAL A 41 1.11 4.41 6.24
C VAL A 41 0.03 4.24 5.17
N PRO A 42 -1.25 4.20 5.55
CA PRO A 42 -2.33 4.20 4.58
C PRO A 42 -2.45 5.59 3.95
N LEU A 43 -2.40 5.66 2.62
CA LEU A 43 -2.67 6.87 1.88
C LEU A 43 -4.18 6.97 1.63
N ILE A 44 -4.80 7.93 2.29
CA ILE A 44 -6.25 8.18 2.24
C ILE A 44 -6.49 9.54 1.57
N GLY A 45 -7.56 9.68 0.78
CA GLY A 45 -7.92 10.90 0.07
C GLY A 45 -7.88 10.73 -1.45
N ASP A 46 -7.37 11.73 -2.18
CA ASP A 46 -7.33 11.74 -3.65
C ASP A 46 -5.90 11.88 -4.23
N GLU A 47 -4.88 11.93 -3.36
CA GLU A 47 -3.49 12.24 -3.71
C GLU A 47 -2.55 11.02 -3.56
N GLN A 48 -3.09 9.79 -3.61
CA GLN A 48 -2.35 8.56 -3.34
C GLN A 48 -1.19 8.36 -4.31
N LYS A 49 -1.44 8.45 -5.61
CA LYS A 49 -0.40 8.28 -6.64
C LYS A 49 0.76 9.28 -6.50
N PRO A 50 0.53 10.61 -6.41
CA PRO A 50 1.62 11.56 -6.23
C PRO A 50 2.34 11.41 -4.88
N MET A 51 1.62 11.08 -3.80
CA MET A 51 2.23 10.81 -2.48
C MET A 51 3.08 9.55 -2.50
N MET A 52 2.59 8.46 -3.07
CA MET A 52 3.33 7.20 -3.26
C MET A 52 4.62 7.46 -4.06
N ALA A 53 4.53 8.24 -5.13
CA ALA A 53 5.70 8.62 -5.93
C ALA A 53 6.68 9.51 -5.13
N LYS A 54 6.19 10.40 -4.25
CA LYS A 54 7.03 11.20 -3.35
C LYS A 54 7.82 10.32 -2.38
N PHE A 55 7.19 9.31 -1.77
CA PHE A 55 7.87 8.33 -0.93
C PHE A 55 8.91 7.53 -1.72
N ALA A 56 8.56 7.02 -2.91
CA ALA A 56 9.48 6.26 -3.76
C ALA A 56 10.72 7.07 -4.13
N ARG A 57 10.53 8.34 -4.54
CA ARG A 57 11.64 9.24 -4.87
C ARG A 57 12.49 9.60 -3.65
N ALA A 58 11.88 9.79 -2.48
CA ALA A 58 12.62 10.04 -1.24
C ALA A 58 13.50 8.84 -0.86
N ALA A 59 12.95 7.62 -0.92
CA ALA A 59 13.69 6.39 -0.69
C ALA A 59 14.86 6.23 -1.67
N ALA A 60 14.63 6.47 -2.97
CA ALA A 60 15.68 6.42 -3.98
C ALA A 60 16.81 7.42 -3.70
N ARG A 61 16.49 8.68 -3.37
CA ARG A 61 17.50 9.70 -3.00
C ARG A 61 18.29 9.30 -1.75
N GLY A 62 17.61 8.73 -0.76
CA GLY A 62 18.23 8.25 0.48
C GLY A 62 18.97 6.93 0.34
N ARG A 63 18.98 6.31 -0.86
CA ARG A 63 19.52 4.95 -1.10
C ARG A 63 18.92 3.90 -0.15
N ILE A 64 17.67 4.11 0.25
CA ILE A 64 16.90 3.20 1.09
C ILE A 64 16.47 2.03 0.22
N LYS A 65 16.68 0.79 0.70
CA LYS A 65 16.15 -0.41 0.04
C LYS A 65 14.64 -0.26 -0.06
N HIS A 66 14.09 -0.49 -1.25
CA HIS A 66 12.66 -0.35 -1.50
C HIS A 66 12.17 -1.30 -2.58
N GLU A 67 10.89 -1.65 -2.49
CA GLU A 67 10.22 -2.59 -3.39
C GLU A 67 8.76 -2.17 -3.54
N LYS A 68 8.21 -2.44 -4.73
CA LYS A 68 6.78 -2.29 -5.00
C LYS A 68 6.16 -3.67 -4.97
N ASP A 69 5.07 -3.81 -4.23
CA ASP A 69 4.27 -5.01 -4.18
C ASP A 69 2.83 -4.65 -4.53
N ALA A 70 2.17 -5.42 -5.38
CA ALA A 70 0.82 -5.13 -5.84
C ALA A 70 -0.02 -6.40 -5.82
N SER A 71 -1.07 -6.38 -4.99
CA SER A 71 -2.12 -7.41 -4.96
C SER A 71 -3.30 -6.99 -5.85
N ASN A 72 -4.39 -7.76 -5.86
CA ASN A 72 -5.59 -7.37 -6.62
C ASN A 72 -6.24 -6.08 -6.10
N SER A 73 -6.14 -5.81 -4.79
CA SER A 73 -6.82 -4.68 -4.15
C SER A 73 -5.89 -3.54 -3.77
N PHE A 74 -4.64 -3.84 -3.41
CA PHE A 74 -3.71 -2.83 -2.87
C PHE A 74 -2.43 -2.71 -3.69
N PHE A 75 -1.89 -1.50 -3.71
CA PHE A 75 -0.54 -1.21 -4.17
C PHE A 75 0.29 -0.72 -2.98
N GLU A 76 1.44 -1.36 -2.76
CA GLU A 76 2.31 -1.12 -1.63
C GLU A 76 3.71 -0.73 -2.07
N LEU A 77 4.29 0.24 -1.37
CA LEU A 77 5.70 0.56 -1.40
C LEU A 77 6.31 0.21 -0.04
N LYS A 78 7.21 -0.76 -0.04
CA LYS A 78 7.93 -1.23 1.15
C LYS A 78 9.31 -0.58 1.18
N LEU A 79 9.67 0.04 2.31
CA LEU A 79 10.94 0.72 2.55
C LEU A 79 11.64 0.08 3.76
N TRP A 80 12.92 -0.25 3.65
CA TRP A 80 13.68 -0.91 4.73
C TRP A 80 14.81 -0.04 5.28
N PHE A 81 14.82 0.14 6.60
CA PHE A 81 15.84 0.83 7.38
C PHE A 81 16.58 -0.17 8.28
N GLY A 82 17.06 -1.27 7.68
CA GLY A 82 17.50 -2.46 8.41
C GLY A 82 16.31 -3.38 8.73
N PRO A 83 16.12 -3.83 9.99
CA PRO A 83 14.99 -4.66 10.38
C PRO A 83 13.67 -3.87 10.47
N VAL A 84 13.72 -2.53 10.47
CA VAL A 84 12.53 -1.68 10.48
C VAL A 84 12.01 -1.52 9.05
N LYS A 85 10.71 -1.79 8.84
CA LYS A 85 10.03 -1.72 7.54
C LYS A 85 8.86 -0.74 7.62
N LEU A 86 8.88 0.26 6.72
CA LEU A 86 7.75 1.15 6.48
C LEU A 86 7.00 0.68 5.23
N GLN A 87 5.70 0.51 5.34
CA GLN A 87 4.80 0.09 4.27
C GLN A 87 3.84 1.22 3.96
N VAL A 88 4.01 1.84 2.79
CA VAL A 88 3.08 2.86 2.28
C VAL A 88 2.08 2.15 1.40
N SER A 89 0.79 2.24 1.72
CA SER A 89 -0.26 1.47 1.05
C SER A 89 -1.38 2.37 0.53
N ALA A 90 -1.94 2.01 -0.62
CA ALA A 90 -3.09 2.64 -1.24
C ALA A 90 -3.90 1.60 -2.00
N ASP A 91 -5.17 1.88 -2.29
CA ASP A 91 -5.95 1.03 -3.20
C ASP A 91 -5.29 1.04 -4.59
N ARG A 92 -5.22 -0.14 -5.20
CA ARG A 92 -4.50 -0.31 -6.47
C ARG A 92 -5.09 0.56 -7.58
N GLU A 93 -6.40 0.76 -7.58
CA GLU A 93 -7.10 1.62 -8.54
C GLU A 93 -6.79 3.10 -8.41
N GLN A 94 -6.34 3.55 -7.23
CA GLN A 94 -5.94 4.93 -6.99
C GLN A 94 -4.50 5.20 -7.47
N VAL A 95 -3.74 4.14 -7.78
CA VAL A 95 -2.34 4.24 -8.20
C VAL A 95 -2.14 3.82 -9.66
N CYS A 96 -2.85 2.76 -10.07
CA CYS A 96 -2.73 2.11 -11.37
C CYS A 96 -4.03 2.22 -12.15
N GLU A 97 -3.91 2.26 -13.48
CA GLU A 97 -5.07 2.25 -14.36
C GLU A 97 -5.60 0.81 -14.49
N ARG A 98 -6.91 0.65 -14.27
CA ARG A 98 -7.63 -0.61 -14.48
C ARG A 98 -8.00 -0.73 -15.96
N VAL A 99 -7.48 -1.71 -16.67
CA VAL A 99 -7.77 -1.95 -18.09
C VAL A 99 -8.48 -3.28 -18.25
N VAL A 100 -9.72 -3.26 -18.75
CA VAL A 100 -10.44 -4.49 -19.13
C VAL A 100 -9.87 -4.97 -20.46
N VAL A 101 -9.22 -6.13 -20.44
CA VAL A 101 -8.56 -6.73 -21.62
C VAL A 101 -9.38 -7.84 -22.26
N GLY A 102 -10.48 -8.25 -21.61
CA GLY A 102 -11.42 -9.20 -22.16
C GLY A 102 -12.56 -9.46 -21.18
N THR A 103 -13.46 -10.32 -21.60
CA THR A 103 -14.53 -10.83 -20.76
C THR A 103 -14.60 -12.34 -20.90
N GLU A 104 -14.88 -13.02 -19.80
CA GLU A 104 -15.06 -14.47 -19.77
C GLU A 104 -16.43 -14.79 -19.20
N THR A 105 -17.12 -15.75 -19.82
CA THR A 105 -18.38 -16.25 -19.31
C THR A 105 -18.10 -17.40 -18.34
N VAL A 106 -18.36 -17.17 -17.06
CA VAL A 106 -18.15 -18.16 -15.99
C VAL A 106 -19.49 -18.68 -15.51
N THR A 107 -19.65 -20.00 -15.49
CA THR A 107 -20.81 -20.65 -14.89
C THR A 107 -20.45 -21.09 -13.47
N LYS A 108 -21.18 -20.59 -12.47
CA LYS A 108 -21.03 -20.96 -11.07
C LYS A 108 -22.30 -21.55 -10.50
N LYS A 109 -22.16 -22.55 -9.64
CA LYS A 109 -23.27 -23.05 -8.82
C LYS A 109 -23.45 -22.12 -7.63
N VAL A 110 -24.59 -21.45 -7.56
CA VAL A 110 -24.95 -20.60 -6.41
C VAL A 110 -26.23 -21.12 -5.79
N LYS A 111 -26.34 -20.89 -4.48
CA LYS A 111 -27.56 -21.14 -3.72
C LYS A 111 -28.69 -20.30 -4.29
N ASP A 112 -29.82 -20.93 -4.61
CA ASP A 112 -31.02 -20.26 -5.09
C ASP A 112 -31.52 -19.24 -4.05
N PRO A 113 -31.44 -17.93 -4.32
CA PRO A 113 -31.81 -16.90 -3.36
C PRO A 113 -33.33 -16.84 -3.10
N ASP A 114 -34.16 -17.45 -3.96
CA ASP A 114 -35.61 -17.37 -3.89
C ASP A 114 -36.26 -18.59 -3.19
N ALA A 115 -35.47 -19.58 -2.77
CA ALA A 115 -35.96 -20.84 -2.19
C ALA A 115 -35.87 -20.89 -0.64
N LEU A 116 -37.02 -20.92 0.03
CA LEU A 116 -37.15 -20.90 1.50
C LEU A 116 -37.02 -22.26 2.23
N ALA A 117 -36.97 -23.38 1.51
CA ALA A 117 -36.86 -24.72 2.11
C ALA A 117 -35.85 -25.57 1.32
N ALA A 118 -34.71 -25.86 1.95
CA ALA A 118 -33.55 -26.57 1.38
C ALA A 118 -33.03 -25.91 0.09
N VAL A 119 -32.14 -24.93 0.23
CA VAL A 119 -31.65 -24.11 -0.89
C VAL A 119 -30.96 -24.98 -1.95
N PRO A 120 -31.59 -25.24 -3.12
CA PRO A 120 -30.93 -25.97 -4.20
C PRO A 120 -29.82 -25.11 -4.80
N GLU A 121 -28.80 -25.75 -5.38
CA GLU A 121 -27.79 -25.06 -6.18
C GLU A 121 -28.28 -24.90 -7.62
N VAL A 122 -28.26 -23.67 -8.13
CA VAL A 122 -28.57 -23.33 -9.52
C VAL A 122 -27.30 -22.90 -10.25
N GLU A 123 -27.17 -23.27 -11.52
CA GLU A 123 -26.09 -22.79 -12.38
C GLU A 123 -26.41 -21.37 -12.86
N VAL A 124 -25.60 -20.41 -12.44
CA VAL A 124 -25.67 -19.03 -12.87
C VAL A 124 -24.46 -18.73 -13.74
N THR A 125 -24.74 -18.26 -14.94
CA THR A 125 -23.74 -17.81 -15.89
C THR A 125 -23.56 -16.30 -15.74
N GLU A 126 -22.34 -15.87 -15.43
CA GLU A 126 -21.97 -14.46 -15.30
C GLU A 126 -20.81 -14.10 -16.23
N THR A 127 -20.85 -12.89 -16.79
CA THR A 127 -19.73 -12.34 -17.55
C THR A 127 -18.78 -11.65 -16.58
N VAL A 128 -17.56 -12.17 -16.45
CA VAL A 128 -16.50 -11.63 -15.60
C VAL A 128 -15.50 -10.88 -16.47
N GLU A 129 -15.12 -9.67 -16.04
CA GLU A 129 -14.08 -8.88 -16.72
C GLU A 129 -12.69 -9.45 -16.42
N GLN A 130 -11.92 -9.69 -17.48
CA GLN A 130 -10.49 -9.97 -17.38
C GLN A 130 -9.73 -8.62 -17.37
N VAL A 131 -8.96 -8.38 -16.32
CA VAL A 131 -8.40 -7.06 -16.01
C VAL A 131 -6.88 -7.12 -15.96
N GLU A 132 -6.24 -6.18 -16.67
CA GLU A 132 -4.84 -5.84 -16.51
C GLU A 132 -4.69 -4.51 -15.78
N TRP A 133 -3.70 -4.42 -14.90
CA TRP A 133 -3.37 -3.20 -14.17
C TRP A 133 -2.13 -2.54 -14.76
N ARG A 134 -2.28 -1.32 -15.29
CA ARG A 134 -1.16 -0.54 -15.84
C ARG A 134 -0.69 0.49 -14.83
N CYS A 135 0.45 0.20 -14.20
CA CYS A 135 1.08 1.09 -13.23
C CYS A 135 2.20 1.90 -13.89
N VAL A 136 2.06 3.23 -13.95
CA VAL A 136 3.12 4.12 -14.47
C VAL A 136 4.34 4.07 -13.53
N PRO A 137 5.60 4.14 -14.04
CA PRO A 137 6.76 4.09 -13.16
C PRO A 137 6.79 5.24 -12.15
N LEU A 138 6.63 4.93 -10.86
CA LEU A 138 6.70 5.93 -9.77
C LEU A 138 8.01 6.73 -9.71
N LEU A 139 9.08 6.20 -10.32
CA LEU A 139 10.40 6.84 -10.39
C LEU A 139 10.63 7.60 -11.70
N ALA A 140 9.73 7.49 -12.68
CA ALA A 140 9.84 8.31 -13.88
C ALA A 140 9.62 9.78 -13.50
N SER A 141 10.53 10.63 -13.95
CA SER A 141 10.36 12.08 -13.91
C SER A 141 9.08 12.41 -14.67
N THR A 142 8.15 13.16 -14.09
CA THR A 142 7.10 13.83 -14.86
C THR A 142 7.75 14.96 -15.65
N LYS A 143 8.43 14.61 -16.75
CA LYS A 143 8.68 15.53 -17.85
C LYS A 143 7.64 15.23 -18.92
N ASP A 144 6.41 15.67 -18.66
CA ASP A 144 5.42 15.88 -19.71
C ASP A 144 4.62 17.11 -19.29
N GLY A 145 5.07 18.23 -19.85
CA GLY A 145 4.69 19.60 -19.54
C GLY A 145 5.67 20.55 -20.23
N GLY A 146 5.98 20.28 -21.50
CA GLY A 146 6.27 21.36 -22.46
C GLY A 146 4.92 21.93 -22.87
N GLU A 147 4.73 23.24 -22.93
CA GLU A 147 5.45 24.19 -23.80
C GLU A 147 5.78 25.50 -23.09
#